data_AF-A0A7C4MF08-F1
#
_entry.id   AF-A0A7C4MF08-F1
#
_cell.length_a   1.000
_cell.length_b   1.000
_cell.length_c   1.000
_cell.angle_alpha   90.00
_cell.angle_beta   90.00
_cell.angle_gamma   90.00
#
_symmetry.space_group_name_H-M   'P 1'
#
loop_
_entity.id
_entity.type
_entity.pdbx_description
1 polymer ?
#
loop_
_entity_poly.entity_id
_entity_poly.type
_entity_poly.pdbx_seq_one_letter_code
_entity_poly.pdbx_strand_id
1 'polypeptide(L)'
;MKNSILNILYKESLLYEIRIHGRGGQGVVACGKLIALAANFENKFCRAFPLYGAQRRGAPLTSFVSIGDEKYSTRTESFTILRYSIRYPFFQKV
;
A
#
# COMPACT_ATOMS: atom_id res chain seq x y z
N MET A 1 12.06 -25.85 19.09
CA MET A 1 12.39 -25.95 17.65
C MET A 1 11.29 -25.51 16.68
N LYS A 2 10.10 -25.04 17.10
CA LYS A 2 9.02 -24.60 16.18
C LYS A 2 9.02 -23.11 15.80
N ASN A 3 9.86 -22.29 16.44
CA ASN A 3 9.84 -20.82 16.28
C ASN A 3 10.85 -20.26 15.26
N SER A 4 11.74 -21.09 14.72
CA SER A 4 12.77 -20.67 13.76
C SER A 4 12.26 -20.66 12.32
N ILE A 5 11.47 -21.65 11.92
CA ILE A 5 10.95 -21.78 10.54
C ILE A 5 9.90 -20.69 10.24
N LEU A 6 9.01 -20.40 11.19
CA LEU A 6 8.04 -19.30 11.07
C LEU A 6 8.76 -17.95 10.95
N ASN A 7 9.80 -17.69 11.74
CA ASN A 7 10.56 -16.43 11.62
C ASN A 7 11.35 -16.33 10.31
N ILE A 8 11.83 -17.43 9.74
CA ILE A 8 12.52 -17.43 8.44
C ILE A 8 11.52 -17.10 7.30
N LEU A 9 10.34 -17.74 7.30
CA LEU A 9 9.28 -17.47 6.32
C LEU A 9 8.71 -16.03 6.43
N TYR A 10 8.61 -15.49 7.65
CA TYR A 10 8.14 -14.12 7.88
C TYR A 10 9.21 -13.04 7.63
N LYS A 11 10.50 -13.41 7.62
CA LYS A 11 11.63 -12.48 7.38
C LYS A 11 12.02 -12.43 5.90
N GLU A 12 11.84 -13.53 5.17
CA GLU A 12 12.04 -13.61 3.70
C GLU A 12 10.88 -13.04 2.88
N SER A 13 9.95 -12.29 3.46
CA SER A 13 8.81 -11.76 2.71
C SER A 13 8.40 -10.37 3.23
N LEU A 14 9.37 -9.52 3.52
CA LEU A 14 9.10 -8.14 3.95
C LEU A 14 8.70 -7.26 2.74
N LEU A 15 7.53 -7.55 2.18
CA LEU A 15 6.77 -6.64 1.35
C LEU A 15 5.81 -5.86 2.26
N TYR A 16 6.00 -4.55 2.33
CA TYR A 16 5.09 -3.65 3.03
C TYR A 16 4.01 -3.19 2.06
N GLU A 17 2.79 -3.67 2.26
CA GLU A 17 1.60 -3.19 1.55
C GLU A 17 0.85 -2.14 2.37
N ILE A 18 0.71 -0.96 1.79
CA ILE A 18 0.04 0.20 2.36
C ILE A 18 -1.19 0.48 1.51
N ARG A 19 -2.36 0.52 2.16
CA ARG A 19 -3.61 0.94 1.54
C ARG A 19 -4.07 2.26 2.16
N ILE A 20 -4.25 3.25 1.31
CA ILE A 20 -4.69 4.60 1.68
C ILE A 20 -6.10 4.79 1.17
N HIS A 21 -7.03 5.08 2.08
CA HIS A 21 -8.43 5.33 1.74
C HIS A 21 -8.76 6.81 1.88
N GLY A 22 -9.59 7.32 0.97
CA GLY A 22 -10.21 8.63 1.11
C GLY A 22 -11.16 8.92 -0.04
N ARG A 23 -11.38 10.20 -0.33
CA ARG A 23 -12.26 10.66 -1.41
C ARG A 23 -11.51 11.52 -2.43
N GLY A 24 -12.05 11.64 -3.64
CA GLY A 24 -11.53 12.54 -4.67
C GLY A 24 -11.36 13.97 -4.12
N GLY A 25 -10.14 14.51 -4.20
CA GLY A 25 -9.75 15.82 -3.64
C GLY A 25 -8.97 15.78 -2.32
N GLN A 26 -8.91 14.64 -1.62
CA GLN A 26 -8.21 14.51 -0.33
C GLN A 26 -6.72 14.14 -0.45
N GLY A 27 -6.15 14.16 -1.66
CA GLY A 27 -4.72 13.88 -1.84
C GLY A 27 -4.31 12.41 -1.69
N VAL A 28 -5.24 11.45 -1.69
CA VAL A 28 -4.95 10.01 -1.54
C VAL A 28 -3.95 9.48 -2.58
N VAL A 29 -4.09 9.85 -3.86
CA VAL A 29 -3.14 9.46 -4.93
C VAL A 29 -1.77 10.14 -4.72
N ALA A 30 -1.77 11.41 -4.32
CA ALA A 30 -0.54 12.16 -4.08
C ALA A 30 0.25 11.54 -2.92
N CYS A 31 -0.44 11.17 -1.83
CA CYS A 31 0.17 10.49 -0.69
C CYS A 31 0.79 9.15 -1.10
N GLY A 32 0.08 8.34 -1.89
CA GLY A 32 0.62 7.07 -2.40
C GLY A 32 1.88 7.26 -3.26
N LYS A 33 1.88 8.27 -4.14
CA LYS A 33 3.06 8.62 -4.94
C LYS A 33 4.23 9.11 -4.09
N LEU A 34 3.96 9.93 -3.07
CA LEU A 34 5.00 10.45 -2.16
C LEU A 34 5.66 9.32 -1.37
N ILE A 35 4.88 8.36 -0.89
CA ILE A 35 5.42 7.20 -0.17
C ILE A 35 6.31 6.36 -1.11
N ALA A 36 5.89 6.13 -2.36
CA ALA A 36 6.71 5.43 -3.33
C ALA A 36 8.00 6.21 -3.66
N LEU A 37 7.92 7.53 -3.84
CA LEU A 37 9.10 8.37 -4.06
C LEU A 37 10.06 8.28 -2.88
N ALA A 38 9.57 8.37 -1.64
CA ALA A 38 10.39 8.22 -0.45
C ALA A 38 11.07 6.84 -0.39
N ALA A 39 10.33 5.77 -0.69
CA ALA A 39 10.90 4.43 -0.76
C ALA A 39 11.99 4.29 -1.84
N ASN A 40 11.79 4.94 -3.00
CA ASN A 40 12.76 4.97 -4.08
C ASN A 40 14.05 5.71 -3.66
N PHE A 41 13.93 6.82 -2.91
CA PHE A 41 15.09 7.51 -2.33
C PHE A 41 15.85 6.64 -1.32
N GLU A 42 15.19 5.68 -0.68
CA GLU A 42 15.80 4.74 0.27
C GLU A 42 16.43 3.50 -0.37
N ASN A 43 16.54 3.39 -1.70
CA ASN A 43 17.13 2.15 -2.27
C ASN A 43 16.13 1.01 -2.44
N LYS A 44 14.84 1.21 -2.16
CA LYS A 44 13.86 0.12 -2.07
C LYS A 44 13.03 0.03 -3.33
N PHE A 45 12.68 -1.20 -3.70
CA PHE A 45 11.73 -1.44 -4.78
C PHE A 45 10.33 -0.98 -4.32
N CYS A 46 9.69 -0.12 -5.11
CA CYS A 46 8.38 0.42 -4.77
C CYS A 46 7.44 0.41 -5.95
N ARG A 47 6.14 0.23 -5.68
CA ARG A 47 5.06 0.34 -6.66
C ARG A 47 3.91 1.08 -6.03
N ALA A 48 3.38 2.09 -6.71
CA ALA A 48 2.16 2.76 -6.32
C ALA A 48 1.16 2.78 -7.46
N PHE A 49 -0.10 2.45 -7.17
CA PHE A 49 -1.19 2.59 -8.13
C PHE A 49 -2.49 3.02 -7.44
N PRO A 50 -3.26 3.91 -8.09
CA PRO A 50 -4.57 4.31 -7.62
C PRO A 50 -5.68 3.41 -8.17
N LEU A 51 -6.69 3.17 -7.34
CA LEU A 51 -7.98 2.60 -7.72
C LEU A 51 -9.05 3.71 -7.66
N TYR A 52 -9.60 4.03 -8.83
CA TYR A 52 -10.65 5.04 -8.97
C TYR A 52 -12.03 4.40 -8.90
N GLY A 53 -12.90 4.95 -8.06
CA GLY A 53 -14.34 4.67 -8.14
C GLY A 53 -14.97 5.27 -9.40
N ALA A 54 -16.15 4.78 -9.79
CA ALA A 54 -16.85 5.21 -11.01
C ALA A 54 -17.33 6.69 -11.02
N GLN A 55 -17.33 7.36 -9.87
CA GLN A 55 -17.82 8.73 -9.74
C GLN A 55 -16.73 9.79 -10.02
N ARG A 56 -17.10 10.92 -10.62
CA ARG A 56 -16.16 12.01 -10.99
C ARG A 56 -15.89 13.04 -9.88
N ARG A 57 -16.77 13.18 -8.88
CA ARG A 57 -16.59 14.10 -7.72
C ARG A 57 -16.86 13.37 -6.42
N GLY A 58 -15.98 13.55 -5.44
CA GLY A 58 -16.14 12.96 -4.11
C GLY A 58 -16.21 11.44 -4.11
N ALA A 59 -15.79 10.76 -5.18
CA ALA A 59 -15.82 9.31 -5.23
C ALA A 59 -14.90 8.70 -4.18
N PRO A 60 -15.24 7.53 -3.60
CA PRO A 60 -14.28 6.77 -2.82
C PRO A 60 -13.08 6.46 -3.72
N LEU A 61 -11.90 6.78 -3.19
CA LEU A 61 -10.63 6.61 -3.86
C LEU A 61 -9.73 5.81 -2.93
N THR A 62 -9.06 4.81 -3.49
CA THR A 62 -8.07 4.03 -2.73
C THR A 62 -6.76 4.08 -3.49
N SER A 63 -5.65 4.35 -2.80
CA SER A 63 -4.31 4.19 -3.39
C SER A 63 -3.60 3.06 -2.68
N PHE A 64 -2.87 2.29 -3.46
CA PHE A 64 -2.07 1.18 -2.98
C PHE A 64 -0.61 1.47 -3.20
N VAL A 65 0.21 1.13 -2.21
CA VAL A 65 1.67 1.23 -2.29
C VAL A 65 2.27 -0.04 -1.73
N SER A 66 3.16 -0.66 -2.50
CA SER A 66 3.95 -1.81 -2.07
C SER A 66 5.41 -1.39 -2.04
N ILE A 67 6.11 -1.67 -0.93
CA ILE A 67 7.54 -1.36 -0.73
C ILE A 67 8.25 -2.63 -0.29
N GLY A 68 9.36 -2.98 -0.90
CA GLY A 68 10.13 -4.16 -0.52
C GLY A 68 11.41 -4.31 -1.34
N ASP A 69 11.94 -5.52 -1.34
CA ASP A 69 13.05 -5.90 -2.20
C ASP A 69 12.54 -6.32 -3.59
N GLU A 70 13.35 -6.07 -4.63
CA GLU A 70 13.00 -6.43 -6.02
C GLU A 70 12.71 -7.93 -6.18
N LYS A 71 13.38 -8.78 -5.39
CA LYS A 71 13.20 -10.23 -5.36
C LYS A 71 11.78 -10.66 -4.99
N TYR A 72 11.02 -9.80 -4.30
CA TYR A 72 9.64 -10.05 -3.86
C TYR A 72 8.60 -9.29 -4.68
N SER A 73 9.03 -8.63 -5.77
CA SER A 73 8.13 -7.91 -6.67
C SER A 73 7.30 -8.89 -7.51
N THR A 74 6.18 -9.36 -6.96
CA THR A 74 5.15 -10.04 -7.76
C THR A 74 4.53 -9.03 -8.75
N ARG A 75 4.36 -9.43 -10.02
CA ARG A 75 3.74 -8.63 -11.10
C ARG A 75 2.21 -8.55 -11.02
N THR A 76 1.62 -9.22 -10.03
CA THR A 76 0.17 -9.39 -9.86
C THR A 76 -0.36 -8.38 -8.83
N GLU A 77 -1.59 -7.92 -9.01
CA GLU A 77 -2.34 -7.10 -8.03
C GLU A 77 -2.83 -7.93 -6.82
N SER A 78 -1.99 -8.87 -6.35
CA SER A 78 -2.34 -9.82 -5.29
C SER A 78 -2.18 -9.16 -3.93
N PHE A 79 -3.25 -8.52 -3.43
CA PHE A 79 -3.30 -7.98 -2.07
C PHE A 79 -3.52 -9.09 -1.05
N THR A 80 -2.47 -9.82 -0.69
CA THR A 80 -2.67 -11.00 0.17
C THR A 80 -2.65 -10.66 1.67
N ILE A 81 -1.97 -9.62 2.16
CA ILE A 81 -2.03 -9.26 3.59
C ILE A 81 -1.81 -7.75 3.77
N LEU A 82 -2.87 -7.00 4.10
CA LEU A 82 -2.74 -5.59 4.47
C LEU A 82 -2.02 -5.47 5.81
N ARG A 83 -0.77 -5.01 5.78
CA ARG A 83 0.01 -4.78 6.99
C ARG A 83 -0.32 -3.44 7.65
N TYR A 84 -0.72 -2.43 6.86
CA TYR A 84 -1.12 -1.11 7.35
C TYR A 84 -2.27 -0.51 6.52
N SER A 85 -3.30 0.00 7.20
CA SER A 85 -4.41 0.75 6.60
C SER A 85 -4.45 2.16 7.17
N ILE A 86 -4.19 3.15 6.31
CA ILE A 86 -4.31 4.57 6.69
C ILE A 86 -5.73 4.99 6.33
N ARG A 87 -6.57 5.08 7.36
CA ARG A 87 -7.92 5.65 7.27
C ARG A 87 -7.92 7.03 7.90
N TYR A 88 -8.29 8.04 7.11
CA TYR A 88 -8.55 9.36 7.68
C TYR A 88 -9.81 9.29 8.55
N PRO A 89 -9.75 9.70 9.84
CA PRO A 89 -10.79 9.43 10.84
C PRO A 89 -12.09 10.23 10.63
N PHE A 90 -12.18 11.09 9.62
CA PHE A 90 -13.30 12.03 9.49
C PHE A 90 -14.55 11.48 8.77
N PHE A 91 -14.54 10.27 8.24
CA PHE A 91 -15.59 9.84 7.29
C PHE A 91 -16.00 8.36 7.41
N GLN A 92 -16.46 7.94 8.59
CA GLN A 92 -17.09 6.62 8.77
C GLN A 92 -18.63 6.68 8.92
N LYS A 93 -19.24 7.87 8.81
CA LYS A 93 -20.70 8.05 8.81
C LYS A 93 -21.16 8.70 7.51
N VAL A 94 -21.48 7.89 6.51
CA VAL A 94 -22.57 8.15 5.55
C VAL A 94 -23.23 6.81 5.28
#